data_AF-A0A8C8RZN6-F1
#
_entry.id   AF-A0A8C8RZN6-F1
#
_cell.length_a   1.000
_cell.length_b   1.000
_cell.length_c   1.000
_cell.angle_alpha   90.00
_cell.angle_beta   90.00
_cell.angle_gamma   90.00
#
_symmetry.space_group_name_H-M   'P 1'
#
loop_
_entity.id
_entity.type
_entity.pdbx_description
1 polymer ?
#
loop_
_entity_poly.entity_id
_entity_poly.type
_entity_poly.pdbx_seq_one_letter_code
_entity_poly.pdbx_strand_id
1 'polypeptide(L)'
;MSKFLLCATFGLYLLQLCVAETQFNISCRYAGVFHVEKNRRYSLTRPEAVELCRALNSTLPTMEQMKKAHSLGFETCRYGYIESAIVVPRINPYHLCAANITGVYILSSNITERYDTYCYNASETREKACEPIIRLDASLSDNGTQIVIDNADGSRYTQVVGTEPTPPKDAVNTDIDLPYDSSIMNSTIIMPDAPYTKDETQDYSGSGSVRHTTSTNVGDEYSDVIPLTTDGVPGKESDLSKGQHPTSTSKVYEL
;
A
#
# COMPACT_ATOMS: atom_id res chain seq x y z
N MET A 1 -9.91 -0.34 61.00
CA MET A 1 -10.44 -0.87 59.72
C MET A 1 -10.17 0.02 58.50
N SER A 2 -9.58 1.22 58.64
CA SER A 2 -9.37 2.17 57.52
C SER A 2 -8.13 1.92 56.63
N LYS A 3 -7.17 1.08 57.04
CA LYS A 3 -5.92 0.87 56.29
C LYS A 3 -6.04 -0.16 55.15
N PHE A 4 -6.98 -1.10 55.27
CA PHE A 4 -7.20 -2.13 54.23
C PHE A 4 -7.98 -1.62 53.01
N LEU A 5 -8.86 -0.63 53.20
CA LEU A 5 -9.62 -0.01 52.11
C LEU A 5 -8.75 0.87 51.19
N LEU A 6 -7.69 1.50 51.71
CA LEU A 6 -6.78 2.29 50.89
C LEU A 6 -6.02 1.42 49.88
N CYS A 7 -5.50 0.25 50.30
CA CYS A 7 -4.77 -0.67 49.41
C CYS A 7 -5.62 -1.17 48.22
N ALA A 8 -6.91 -1.42 48.43
CA ALA A 8 -7.80 -1.92 47.37
C ALA A 8 -8.04 -0.87 46.27
N THR A 9 -8.14 0.41 46.64
CA THR A 9 -8.35 1.51 45.68
C THR A 9 -7.10 1.82 44.84
N PHE A 10 -5.90 1.73 45.43
CA PHE A 10 -4.64 1.85 44.67
C PHE A 10 -4.41 0.66 43.73
N GLY A 11 -4.77 -0.56 44.15
CA GLY A 11 -4.67 -1.76 43.29
C GLY A 11 -5.59 -1.71 42.06
N LEU A 12 -6.83 -1.23 42.21
CA LEU A 12 -7.77 -1.07 41.09
C LEU A 12 -7.40 0.09 40.15
N TYR A 13 -6.81 1.16 40.68
CA TYR A 13 -6.31 2.29 39.87
C TYR A 13 -5.09 1.88 39.02
N LEU A 14 -4.24 0.99 39.52
CA LEU A 14 -3.11 0.44 38.77
C LEU A 14 -3.55 -0.56 37.68
N LEU A 15 -4.68 -1.27 37.84
CA LEU A 15 -5.22 -2.14 36.79
C LEU A 15 -5.74 -1.36 35.56
N GLN A 16 -6.31 -0.16 35.77
CA GLN A 16 -6.81 0.70 34.69
C GLN A 16 -5.71 1.25 33.77
N LEU A 17 -4.45 1.29 34.24
CA LEU A 17 -3.30 1.76 33.47
C LEU A 17 -2.66 0.67 32.58
N CYS A 18 -3.19 -0.56 32.61
CA CYS A 18 -2.63 -1.70 31.87
C CYS A 18 -3.39 -2.05 30.59
N VAL A 19 -4.19 -1.15 30.01
CA VAL A 19 -4.78 -1.41 28.69
C VAL A 19 -3.66 -1.33 27.65
N ALA A 20 -3.29 -2.48 27.08
CA ALA A 20 -2.31 -2.54 26.01
C ALA A 20 -2.95 -2.01 24.71
N GLU A 21 -2.44 -0.89 24.20
CA GLU A 21 -2.88 -0.29 22.94
C GLU A 21 -2.00 -0.77 21.79
N THR A 22 -2.63 -1.17 20.68
CA THR A 22 -1.95 -1.46 19.41
C THR A 22 -2.46 -0.50 18.34
N GLN A 23 -1.54 0.27 17.77
CA GLN A 23 -1.82 1.29 16.78
C GLN A 23 -1.41 0.83 15.38
N PHE A 24 -2.26 1.05 14.40
CA PHE A 24 -2.00 0.81 12.98
C PHE A 24 -2.15 2.12 12.21
N ASN A 25 -1.14 2.47 11.42
CA ASN A 25 -1.23 3.57 10.45
C ASN A 25 -1.39 2.97 9.05
N ILE A 26 -2.46 3.36 8.35
CA ILE A 26 -2.89 2.76 7.10
C ILE A 26 -2.96 3.82 5.99
N SER A 27 -2.30 3.55 4.87
CA SER A 27 -2.32 4.45 3.71
C SER A 27 -3.61 4.34 2.88
N CYS A 28 -3.79 5.26 1.93
CA CYS A 28 -4.70 5.03 0.81
C CYS A 28 -4.30 3.77 0.04
N ARG A 29 -5.27 3.15 -0.64
CA ARG A 29 -5.08 2.04 -1.57
C ARG A 29 -4.81 2.58 -2.97
N TYR A 30 -3.86 1.98 -3.67
CA TYR A 30 -3.53 2.23 -5.07
C TYR A 30 -3.58 0.93 -5.84
N ALA A 31 -4.53 0.78 -6.76
CA ALA A 31 -4.87 -0.52 -7.38
C ALA A 31 -4.94 -1.66 -6.34
N GLY A 32 -5.66 -1.41 -5.24
CA GLY A 32 -5.81 -2.34 -4.12
C GLY A 32 -4.61 -2.47 -3.17
N VAL A 33 -3.41 -1.97 -3.50
CA VAL A 33 -2.23 -2.04 -2.63
C VAL A 33 -2.19 -0.88 -1.64
N PHE A 34 -1.90 -1.15 -0.38
CA PHE A 34 -1.73 -0.16 0.67
C PHE A 34 -0.67 -0.57 1.69
N HIS A 35 -0.14 0.40 2.42
CA HIS A 35 0.86 0.23 3.47
C HIS A 35 0.18 0.16 4.84
N VAL A 36 0.74 -0.67 5.73
CA VAL A 36 0.31 -0.78 7.13
C VAL A 36 1.54 -0.78 8.04
N GLU A 37 1.60 0.19 8.95
CA GLU A 37 2.63 0.32 9.99
C GLU A 37 2.04 0.05 11.38
N LYS A 38 2.67 -0.84 12.15
CA LYS A 38 2.26 -1.17 13.53
C LYS A 38 3.11 -0.39 14.54
N ASN A 39 2.46 0.28 15.49
CA ASN A 39 3.07 0.97 16.63
C ASN A 39 4.19 1.96 16.27
N ARG A 40 4.11 2.57 15.08
CA ARG A 40 5.09 3.53 14.54
C ARG A 40 6.53 3.00 14.49
N ARG A 41 6.70 1.69 14.38
CA ARG A 41 8.00 1.00 14.40
C ARG A 41 7.97 -0.20 13.46
N TYR A 42 9.11 -0.51 12.87
CA TYR A 42 9.34 -1.80 12.24
C TYR A 42 9.23 -2.91 13.29
N SER A 43 8.08 -3.57 13.32
CA SER A 43 7.71 -4.45 14.42
C SER A 43 7.07 -5.76 13.97
N LEU A 44 6.66 -5.88 12.71
CA LEU A 44 6.05 -7.09 12.17
C LEU A 44 7.13 -8.03 11.63
N THR A 45 7.04 -9.31 11.96
CA THR A 45 7.67 -10.40 11.22
C THR A 45 6.85 -10.74 9.97
N ARG A 46 7.40 -11.56 9.05
CA ARG A 46 6.66 -12.00 7.85
C ARG A 46 5.35 -12.75 8.18
N PRO A 47 5.31 -13.71 9.13
CA PRO A 47 4.04 -14.34 9.51
C PRO A 47 3.05 -13.34 10.09
N GLU A 48 3.49 -12.44 10.97
CA GLU A 48 2.62 -11.38 11.52
C GLU A 48 2.06 -10.46 10.43
N ALA A 49 2.86 -10.16 9.40
CA ALA A 49 2.42 -9.40 8.23
C ALA A 49 1.34 -10.12 7.41
N VAL A 50 1.49 -11.44 7.20
CA VAL A 50 0.47 -12.25 6.52
C VAL A 50 -0.84 -12.25 7.31
N GLU A 51 -0.78 -12.46 8.62
CA GLU A 51 -1.95 -12.42 9.50
C GLU A 51 -2.59 -11.03 9.51
N LEU A 52 -1.79 -9.96 9.54
CA LEU A 52 -2.26 -8.57 9.49
C LEU A 52 -3.01 -8.26 8.20
N CYS A 53 -2.47 -8.64 7.04
CA CYS A 53 -3.20 -8.45 5.79
C CYS A 53 -4.50 -9.27 5.78
N ARG A 54 -4.50 -10.49 6.31
CA ARG A 54 -5.72 -11.30 6.38
C ARG A 54 -6.80 -10.65 7.25
N ALA A 55 -6.42 -10.10 8.40
CA ALA A 55 -7.32 -9.34 9.26
C ALA A 55 -7.90 -8.07 8.59
N LEU A 56 -7.25 -7.58 7.54
CA LEU A 56 -7.71 -6.48 6.70
C LEU A 56 -8.42 -6.96 5.43
N ASN A 57 -8.91 -8.22 5.41
CA ASN A 57 -9.52 -8.85 4.24
C ASN A 57 -8.67 -8.72 2.97
N SER A 58 -7.36 -8.87 3.15
CA SER A 58 -6.34 -8.61 2.14
C SER A 58 -5.27 -9.71 2.15
N THR A 59 -4.39 -9.70 1.15
CA THR A 59 -3.21 -10.59 1.09
C THR A 59 -1.93 -9.77 1.03
N LEU A 60 -0.76 -10.40 1.18
CA LEU A 60 0.47 -9.73 0.74
C LEU A 60 0.38 -9.50 -0.79
N PRO A 61 0.80 -8.33 -1.31
CA PRO A 61 0.81 -8.09 -2.73
C PRO A 61 1.90 -8.91 -3.43
N THR A 62 1.63 -9.27 -4.68
CA THR A 62 2.66 -9.76 -5.59
C THR A 62 3.57 -8.60 -6.03
N MET A 63 4.74 -8.92 -6.61
CA MET A 63 5.60 -7.90 -7.20
C MET A 63 4.90 -7.12 -8.32
N GLU A 64 4.05 -7.79 -9.11
CA GLU A 64 3.30 -7.15 -10.20
C GLU A 64 2.26 -6.17 -9.67
N GLN A 65 1.52 -6.55 -8.63
CA GLN A 65 0.57 -5.67 -7.96
C GLN A 65 1.27 -4.45 -7.36
N MET A 66 2.42 -4.65 -6.70
CA MET A 66 3.23 -3.54 -6.16
C MET A 66 3.72 -2.59 -7.25
N LYS A 67 4.20 -3.11 -8.38
CA LYS A 67 4.61 -2.29 -9.55
C LYS A 67 3.42 -1.53 -10.14
N LYS A 68 2.24 -2.16 -10.22
CA LYS A 68 1.02 -1.49 -10.69
C LYS A 68 0.63 -0.34 -9.77
N ALA A 69 0.62 -0.55 -8.46
CA ALA A 69 0.36 0.50 -7.48
C ALA A 69 1.38 1.65 -7.59
N HIS A 70 2.67 1.32 -7.70
CA HIS A 70 3.75 2.30 -7.90
C HIS A 70 3.52 3.16 -9.14
N SER A 71 3.09 2.56 -10.26
CA SER A 71 2.77 3.29 -11.49
C SER A 71 1.61 4.29 -11.35
N LEU A 72 0.76 4.12 -10.33
CA LEU A 72 -0.38 4.99 -10.03
C LEU A 72 -0.05 6.06 -8.97
N GLY A 73 1.20 6.21 -8.59
CA GLY A 73 1.61 7.21 -7.60
C GLY A 73 1.87 6.67 -6.20
N PHE A 74 1.86 5.35 -5.99
CA PHE A 74 2.14 4.78 -4.68
C PHE A 74 3.63 4.83 -4.35
N GLU A 75 3.99 5.64 -3.35
CA GLU A 75 5.32 5.66 -2.76
C GLU A 75 5.27 5.75 -1.23
N THR A 76 6.29 5.22 -0.57
CA THR A 76 6.48 5.35 0.88
C THR A 76 7.95 5.61 1.20
N CYS A 77 8.26 5.88 2.46
CA CYS A 77 9.64 5.85 2.99
C CYS A 77 9.84 4.70 3.96
N ARG A 78 9.13 3.58 3.75
CA ARG A 78 9.05 2.48 4.71
C ARG A 78 9.31 1.14 4.04
N TYR A 79 10.21 0.35 4.62
CA TYR A 79 10.41 -1.05 4.22
C TYR A 79 9.20 -1.87 4.68
N GLY A 80 8.66 -2.68 3.78
CA GLY A 80 7.53 -3.54 4.11
C GLY A 80 7.50 -4.84 3.33
N TYR A 81 6.92 -5.86 3.95
CA TYR A 81 6.75 -7.18 3.32
C TYR A 81 5.78 -7.13 2.15
N ILE A 82 6.17 -7.82 1.08
CA ILE A 82 5.32 -8.31 0.00
C ILE A 82 5.49 -9.84 -0.09
N GLU A 83 4.78 -10.51 -0.99
CA GLU A 83 4.78 -11.97 -1.08
C GLU A 83 6.19 -12.56 -1.19
N SER A 84 7.01 -12.04 -2.10
CA SER A 84 8.35 -12.60 -2.39
C SER A 84 9.52 -11.88 -1.71
N ALA A 85 9.32 -10.67 -1.17
CA ALA A 85 10.43 -9.80 -0.77
C ALA A 85 10.04 -8.78 0.31
N ILE A 86 11.00 -7.93 0.69
CA ILE A 86 10.79 -6.70 1.46
C ILE A 86 11.14 -5.55 0.52
N VAL A 87 10.25 -4.57 0.39
CA VAL A 87 10.41 -3.49 -0.62
C VAL A 87 10.13 -2.10 -0.07
N VAL A 88 10.56 -1.09 -0.81
CA VAL A 88 10.15 0.32 -0.68
C VAL A 88 9.79 0.85 -2.08
N PRO A 89 8.54 1.21 -2.36
CA PRO A 89 8.18 1.91 -3.59
C PRO A 89 8.55 3.39 -3.46
N ARG A 90 9.38 3.90 -4.38
CA ARG A 90 9.84 5.29 -4.43
C ARG A 90 9.57 5.90 -5.80
N ILE A 91 8.91 7.05 -5.85
CA ILE A 91 8.74 7.81 -7.10
C ILE A 91 9.73 8.96 -7.11
N ASN A 92 9.73 9.73 -6.03
CA ASN A 92 10.64 10.86 -5.88
C ASN A 92 11.93 10.41 -5.18
N PRO A 93 13.13 10.80 -5.65
CA PRO A 93 14.37 10.49 -4.96
C PRO A 93 14.41 11.20 -3.60
N TYR A 94 14.79 10.49 -2.54
CA TYR A 94 15.06 11.08 -1.23
C TYR A 94 16.18 10.33 -0.51
N HIS A 95 17.14 11.08 0.02
CA HIS A 95 18.38 10.53 0.56
C HIS A 95 18.18 9.60 1.77
N LEU A 96 17.09 9.78 2.54
CA LEU A 96 16.77 8.88 3.66
C LEU A 96 15.85 7.71 3.26
N CYS A 97 15.29 7.68 2.04
CA CYS A 97 14.46 6.57 1.58
C CYS A 97 15.20 5.80 0.49
N ALA A 98 15.64 4.57 0.80
CA ALA A 98 16.36 3.71 -0.14
C ALA A 98 17.56 4.41 -0.83
N ALA A 99 18.25 5.33 -0.12
CA ALA A 99 19.43 6.04 -0.59
C ALA A 99 19.26 6.71 -1.98
N ASN A 100 18.17 7.47 -2.17
CA ASN A 100 17.78 8.12 -3.44
C ASN A 100 17.35 7.20 -4.59
N ILE A 101 17.27 5.87 -4.38
CA ILE A 101 16.84 4.95 -5.43
C ILE A 101 15.33 5.08 -5.67
N THR A 102 14.92 5.18 -6.94
CA THR A 102 13.52 5.19 -7.39
C THR A 102 13.09 3.81 -7.90
N GLY A 103 11.78 3.62 -8.06
CA GLY A 103 11.17 2.34 -8.41
C GLY A 103 10.76 1.53 -7.18
N VAL A 104 10.45 0.25 -7.40
CA VAL A 104 10.20 -0.70 -6.30
C VAL A 104 11.54 -1.28 -5.86
N TYR A 105 12.19 -0.63 -4.90
CA TYR A 105 13.48 -1.06 -4.37
C TYR A 105 13.31 -2.32 -3.52
N ILE A 106 14.08 -3.37 -3.82
CA ILE A 106 14.10 -4.62 -3.05
C ILE A 106 15.24 -4.56 -2.04
N LEU A 107 14.94 -4.80 -0.77
CA LEU A 107 15.94 -4.88 0.28
C LEU A 107 16.82 -6.13 0.05
N SER A 108 18.13 -5.92 -0.14
CA SER A 108 19.09 -6.98 -0.48
C SER A 108 19.48 -7.88 0.69
N SER A 109 19.49 -7.33 1.92
CA SER A 109 19.84 -8.07 3.12
C SER A 109 18.89 -7.72 4.25
N ASN A 110 18.32 -8.74 4.87
CA ASN A 110 17.42 -8.58 5.99
C ASN A 110 18.23 -8.45 7.29
N ILE A 111 18.23 -7.25 7.88
CA ILE A 111 19.05 -6.94 9.06
C ILE A 111 18.27 -7.15 10.37
N THR A 112 16.97 -6.84 10.37
CA THR A 112 16.16 -6.77 11.61
C THR A 112 15.11 -7.87 11.73
N GLU A 113 14.82 -8.61 10.64
CA GLU A 113 13.69 -9.54 10.51
C GLU A 113 12.31 -8.94 10.83
N ARG A 114 12.24 -7.62 11.00
CA ARG A 114 11.04 -6.88 11.35
C ARG A 114 10.94 -5.63 10.51
N TYR A 115 9.77 -5.43 9.91
CA TYR A 115 9.44 -4.30 9.04
C TYR A 115 7.97 -3.94 9.17
N ASP A 116 7.48 -3.07 8.29
CA ASP A 116 6.05 -2.86 8.08
C ASP A 116 5.52 -3.93 7.10
N THR A 117 4.30 -3.78 6.61
CA THR A 117 3.77 -4.62 5.54
C THR A 117 3.04 -3.79 4.49
N TYR A 118 2.97 -4.35 3.29
CA TYR A 118 2.01 -3.94 2.28
C TYR A 118 0.94 -5.02 2.17
N CYS A 119 -0.30 -4.60 1.98
CA CYS A 119 -1.43 -5.47 1.78
C CYS A 119 -2.12 -5.14 0.46
N TYR A 120 -2.80 -6.13 -0.13
CA TYR A 120 -3.55 -6.04 -1.36
C TYR A 120 -5.00 -6.47 -1.12
N ASN A 121 -5.93 -5.55 -1.35
CA ASN A 121 -7.36 -5.82 -1.31
C ASN A 121 -7.87 -6.05 -2.74
N ALA A 122 -8.25 -7.29 -3.06
CA ALA A 122 -8.73 -7.66 -4.39
C ALA A 122 -10.10 -7.07 -4.77
N SER A 123 -10.89 -6.65 -3.78
CA SER A 123 -12.19 -6.00 -4.01
C SER A 123 -12.06 -4.52 -4.37
N GLU A 124 -10.88 -3.92 -4.18
CA GLU A 124 -10.61 -2.53 -4.55
C GLU A 124 -10.10 -2.45 -5.99
N THR A 125 -10.99 -2.11 -6.92
CA THR A 125 -10.71 -2.06 -8.36
C THR A 125 -10.32 -0.68 -8.86
N ARG A 126 -10.44 0.36 -8.02
CA ARG A 126 -10.15 1.75 -8.40
C ARG A 126 -8.65 2.01 -8.42
N GLU A 127 -8.24 3.03 -9.18
CA GLU A 127 -6.83 3.44 -9.25
C GLU A 127 -6.31 3.93 -7.89
N LYS A 128 -7.13 4.71 -7.18
CA LYS A 128 -6.83 5.21 -5.84
C LYS A 128 -8.11 5.28 -5.00
N ALA A 129 -8.02 4.82 -3.76
CA ALA A 129 -9.11 4.85 -2.79
C ALA A 129 -8.57 5.24 -1.41
N CYS A 130 -9.20 6.23 -0.77
CA CYS A 130 -8.74 6.77 0.51
C CYS A 130 -9.83 6.72 1.60
N GLU A 131 -10.98 6.07 1.34
CA GLU A 131 -12.02 5.91 2.35
C GLU A 131 -11.47 5.18 3.58
N PRO A 132 -11.84 5.55 4.81
CA PRO A 132 -11.22 5.02 6.00
C PRO A 132 -11.51 3.53 6.19
N ILE A 133 -10.51 2.81 6.69
CA ILE A 133 -10.68 1.47 7.24
C ILE A 133 -11.10 1.63 8.70
N ILE A 134 -12.27 1.09 9.02
CA ILE A 134 -12.93 1.29 10.32
C ILE A 134 -12.85 0.06 11.24
N ARG A 135 -12.43 -1.09 10.70
CA ARG A 135 -12.43 -2.39 11.38
C ARG A 135 -11.22 -3.21 10.98
N LEU A 136 -10.71 -3.95 11.96
CA LEU A 136 -9.73 -5.01 11.78
C LEU A 136 -10.35 -6.32 12.30
N ASP A 137 -10.41 -7.35 11.46
CA ASP A 137 -10.96 -8.65 11.85
C ASP A 137 -10.00 -9.33 12.83
N ALA A 138 -10.41 -9.34 14.09
CA ALA A 138 -9.52 -9.42 15.24
C ALA A 138 -9.12 -10.85 15.64
N SER A 139 -8.55 -11.63 14.72
CA SER A 139 -7.79 -12.84 15.10
C SER A 139 -6.38 -12.53 15.63
N LEU A 140 -6.00 -11.25 15.66
CA LEU A 140 -4.67 -10.74 16.00
C LEU A 140 -4.54 -10.14 17.39
N SER A 141 -5.65 -9.94 18.08
CA SER A 141 -5.67 -9.31 19.40
C SER A 141 -5.73 -10.36 20.50
N ASP A 142 -4.75 -10.34 21.41
CA ASP A 142 -4.93 -10.95 22.72
C ASP A 142 -6.12 -10.27 23.41
N ASN A 143 -6.97 -11.08 24.06
CA ASN A 143 -8.12 -10.60 24.83
C ASN A 143 -7.69 -9.47 25.78
N GLY A 144 -8.14 -8.25 25.51
CA GLY A 144 -7.84 -7.06 26.34
C GLY A 144 -6.96 -6.00 25.68
N THR A 145 -6.55 -6.16 24.41
CA THR A 145 -5.84 -5.10 23.67
C THR A 145 -6.80 -4.15 22.95
N GLN A 146 -6.59 -2.84 23.12
CA GLN A 146 -7.33 -1.82 22.37
C GLN A 146 -6.64 -1.62 21.01
N ILE A 147 -7.40 -1.71 19.92
CA ILE A 147 -6.90 -1.47 18.56
C ILE A 147 -7.20 -0.03 18.18
N VAL A 148 -6.20 0.69 17.69
CA VAL A 148 -6.33 2.05 17.14
C VAL A 148 -5.90 2.03 15.68
N ILE A 149 -6.76 2.52 14.80
CA ILE A 149 -6.50 2.64 13.35
C ILE A 149 -6.43 4.12 13.01
N ASP A 150 -5.28 4.58 12.52
CA ASP A 150 -5.07 5.89 11.93
C ASP A 150 -5.09 5.76 10.41
N ASN A 151 -6.02 6.46 9.76
CA ASN A 151 -6.16 6.45 8.31
C ASN A 151 -5.47 7.66 7.67
N ALA A 152 -5.20 7.53 6.36
CA ALA A 152 -4.58 8.59 5.56
C ALA A 152 -5.40 9.90 5.49
N ASP A 153 -6.72 9.85 5.67
CA ASP A 153 -7.60 11.02 5.71
C ASP A 153 -7.55 11.78 7.05
N GLY A 154 -6.78 11.29 8.02
CA GLY A 154 -6.67 11.84 9.36
C GLY A 154 -7.73 11.32 10.34
N SER A 155 -8.67 10.50 9.88
CA SER A 155 -9.61 9.83 10.78
C SER A 155 -8.89 8.78 11.61
N ARG A 156 -9.31 8.69 12.87
CA ARG A 156 -8.88 7.64 13.80
C ARG A 156 -10.08 6.75 14.11
N TYR A 157 -9.88 5.48 14.39
CA TYR A 157 -10.93 4.57 14.88
C TYR A 157 -10.39 3.73 16.01
N THR A 158 -11.21 3.52 17.04
CA THR A 158 -10.85 2.68 18.18
C THR A 158 -11.79 1.50 18.25
N GLN A 159 -11.22 0.29 18.23
CA GLN A 159 -11.93 -0.97 18.34
C GLN A 159 -11.52 -1.66 19.65
N VAL A 160 -12.49 -1.86 20.53
CA VAL A 160 -12.34 -2.74 21.70
C VAL A 160 -12.93 -4.10 21.29
N VAL A 161 -12.12 -5.15 21.37
CA VAL A 161 -12.49 -6.53 20.96
C VAL A 161 -13.86 -6.89 21.55
N GLY A 162 -14.85 -7.17 20.69
CA GLY A 162 -16.22 -7.51 21.09
C GLY A 162 -17.24 -6.34 21.07
N THR A 163 -16.85 -5.14 20.65
CA THR A 163 -17.76 -3.98 20.51
C THR A 163 -17.63 -3.29 19.14
N GLU A 164 -18.68 -2.57 18.74
CA GLU A 164 -18.70 -1.78 17.51
C GLU A 164 -17.63 -0.67 17.55
N PRO A 165 -16.81 -0.49 16.50
CA PRO A 165 -15.81 0.56 16.47
C PRO A 165 -16.46 1.93 16.61
N THR A 166 -15.84 2.78 17.41
CA THR A 166 -16.31 4.15 17.60
C THR A 166 -15.34 5.14 16.95
N PRO A 167 -15.85 6.10 16.17
CA PRO A 167 -15.04 7.23 15.75
C PRO A 167 -14.69 8.12 16.97
N PRO A 168 -13.58 8.87 16.92
CA PRO A 168 -13.18 9.85 17.91
C PRO A 168 -14.30 10.86 18.15
N LYS A 169 -14.48 11.26 19.40
CA LYS A 169 -15.53 12.20 19.81
C LYS A 169 -15.24 13.66 19.43
N ASP A 170 -14.15 13.95 18.72
CA ASP A 170 -13.68 15.31 18.48
C ASP A 170 -13.54 15.66 16.97
N ALA A 171 -14.37 15.09 16.10
CA ALA A 171 -14.58 15.67 14.77
C ALA A 171 -15.40 16.96 14.93
N VAL A 172 -14.70 18.09 15.10
CA VAL A 172 -15.30 19.42 15.01
C VAL A 172 -15.91 19.57 13.62
N ASN A 173 -17.25 19.59 13.58
CA ASN A 173 -18.00 20.03 12.41
C ASN A 173 -17.54 21.45 12.08
N THR A 174 -16.91 21.63 10.92
CA THR A 174 -16.95 22.92 10.23
C THR A 174 -18.18 22.88 9.36
N ASP A 175 -19.25 23.52 9.85
CA ASP A 175 -20.46 23.77 9.09
C ASP A 175 -20.08 24.54 7.82
N ILE A 176 -20.02 23.85 6.68
CA ILE A 176 -20.17 24.45 5.36
C ILE A 176 -21.60 24.12 4.93
N ASP A 177 -22.47 25.07 5.21
CA ASP A 177 -23.88 25.06 4.83
C ASP A 177 -23.99 25.16 3.30
N LEU A 178 -24.27 24.04 2.64
CA LEU A 178 -24.69 24.01 1.23
C LEU A 178 -26.07 23.35 1.16
N PRO A 179 -27.11 24.05 0.66
CA PRO A 179 -28.46 23.51 0.63
C PRO A 179 -28.56 22.38 -0.40
N TYR A 180 -28.80 21.17 0.09
CA TYR A 180 -29.15 19.98 -0.68
C TYR A 180 -30.65 19.99 -0.98
N ASP A 181 -31.00 20.27 -2.24
CA ASP A 181 -32.38 20.21 -2.73
C ASP A 181 -32.79 18.74 -2.95
N SER A 182 -33.66 18.26 -2.07
CA SER A 182 -34.25 16.92 -2.13
C SER A 182 -35.52 16.92 -2.99
N SER A 183 -35.36 16.81 -4.30
CA SER A 183 -36.46 16.31 -5.13
C SER A 183 -35.93 15.48 -6.31
N ILE A 184 -36.34 14.22 -6.32
CA ILE A 184 -36.53 13.27 -7.44
C ILE A 184 -36.07 11.88 -6.99
N MET A 185 -36.98 11.22 -6.27
CA MET A 185 -37.15 9.77 -6.34
C MET A 185 -38.59 9.55 -6.81
N ASN A 186 -38.76 9.24 -8.08
CA ASN A 186 -39.72 8.20 -8.49
C ASN A 186 -39.52 7.78 -9.93
N SER A 187 -39.35 6.48 -10.10
CA SER A 187 -39.19 5.76 -11.35
C SER A 187 -40.54 5.54 -12.03
N THR A 188 -40.66 5.78 -13.34
CA THR A 188 -41.48 4.90 -14.21
C THR A 188 -41.07 5.02 -15.68
N ILE A 189 -40.88 3.85 -16.30
CA ILE A 189 -40.64 3.58 -17.72
C ILE A 189 -41.84 4.01 -18.56
N ILE A 190 -41.67 4.76 -19.66
CA ILE A 190 -42.39 4.64 -20.96
C ILE A 190 -41.55 5.34 -22.07
N MET A 191 -41.14 4.61 -23.13
CA MET A 191 -40.84 5.17 -24.46
C MET A 191 -42.16 5.25 -25.25
N PRO A 192 -42.42 6.31 -26.04
CA PRO A 192 -42.21 6.14 -27.48
C PRO A 192 -41.85 7.42 -28.29
N ASP A 193 -41.26 7.12 -29.46
CA ASP A 193 -41.38 7.77 -30.77
C ASP A 193 -40.89 9.20 -31.04
N ALA A 194 -39.99 9.27 -32.03
CA ALA A 194 -39.72 10.43 -32.87
C ALA A 194 -40.98 10.86 -33.64
N PRO A 195 -41.04 12.12 -34.10
CA PRO A 195 -40.80 12.31 -35.53
C PRO A 195 -40.02 13.58 -35.92
N TYR A 196 -39.30 13.40 -37.02
CA TYR A 196 -38.79 14.34 -38.02
C TYR A 196 -39.53 15.68 -38.18
N THR A 197 -38.77 16.76 -38.43
CA THR A 197 -38.93 17.61 -39.63
C THR A 197 -37.71 18.53 -39.87
N LYS A 198 -37.40 18.71 -41.16
CA LYS A 198 -36.28 19.45 -41.78
C LYS A 198 -36.65 20.91 -42.05
N ASP A 199 -35.64 21.79 -42.09
CA ASP A 199 -35.30 22.73 -43.19
C ASP A 199 -34.00 23.48 -42.79
N GLU A 200 -32.85 23.34 -43.49
CA GLU A 200 -32.39 24.10 -44.69
C GLU A 200 -32.38 25.64 -44.47
N THR A 201 -31.36 26.43 -44.79
CA THR A 201 -30.04 26.31 -45.47
C THR A 201 -29.32 27.65 -45.21
N GLN A 202 -27.98 27.68 -45.23
CA GLN A 202 -27.23 28.70 -46.01
C GLN A 202 -25.73 28.37 -46.09
N ASP A 203 -25.26 28.34 -47.34
CA ASP A 203 -23.92 28.05 -47.83
C ASP A 203 -22.88 29.15 -47.52
N TYR A 204 -21.63 28.74 -47.32
CA TYR A 204 -20.50 29.39 -48.00
C TYR A 204 -19.40 28.36 -48.32
N SER A 205 -19.10 28.24 -49.61
CA SER A 205 -18.08 27.37 -50.20
C SER A 205 -16.66 27.95 -50.09
N GLY A 206 -15.67 27.05 -50.07
CA GLY A 206 -14.25 27.37 -50.29
C GLY A 206 -13.32 26.15 -50.26
N SER A 207 -13.25 25.44 -51.39
CA SER A 207 -12.33 24.35 -51.83
C SER A 207 -10.89 24.41 -51.27
N GLY A 208 -10.08 23.36 -51.19
CA GLY A 208 -9.93 22.00 -51.77
C GLY A 208 -8.50 21.54 -51.34
N SER A 209 -8.04 20.30 -51.36
CA SER A 209 -8.19 19.21 -52.31
C SER A 209 -7.76 17.91 -51.64
N VAL A 210 -8.53 16.86 -51.92
CA VAL A 210 -8.27 15.45 -51.63
C VAL A 210 -7.16 14.90 -52.55
N ARG A 211 -6.37 13.95 -52.05
CA ARG A 211 -5.95 12.76 -52.83
C ARG A 211 -5.97 11.52 -51.93
N HIS A 212 -6.94 10.66 -52.21
CA HIS A 212 -6.90 9.23 -51.87
C HIS A 212 -6.27 8.49 -53.06
N THR A 213 -5.48 7.46 -52.76
CA THR A 213 -5.27 6.31 -53.66
C THR A 213 -5.27 5.05 -52.83
N THR A 214 -6.17 4.14 -53.20
CA THR A 214 -6.30 2.76 -52.70
C THR A 214 -5.66 1.82 -53.72
N SER A 215 -4.95 0.77 -53.27
CA SER A 215 -5.26 -0.64 -53.61
C SER A 215 -4.03 -1.59 -53.61
N THR A 216 -4.26 -2.76 -52.99
CA THR A 216 -3.82 -4.15 -53.33
C THR A 216 -2.37 -4.64 -53.15
N ASN A 217 -2.25 -5.58 -52.20
CA ASN A 217 -1.73 -6.96 -52.25
C ASN A 217 -0.29 -7.33 -52.67
N VAL A 218 0.16 -8.38 -51.95
CA VAL A 218 1.17 -9.44 -52.22
C VAL A 218 2.52 -9.28 -51.51
N GLY A 219 2.77 -10.29 -50.64
CA GLY A 219 4.02 -10.97 -50.30
C GLY A 219 5.34 -10.21 -50.28
N ASP A 220 6.06 -10.28 -49.16
CA ASP A 220 7.37 -10.97 -49.14
C ASP A 220 7.88 -11.17 -47.71
N GLU A 221 8.52 -12.32 -47.57
CA GLU A 221 9.16 -12.94 -46.42
C GLU A 221 10.53 -12.30 -46.16
N TYR A 222 10.84 -11.89 -44.92
CA TYR A 222 12.23 -11.88 -44.45
C TYR A 222 12.33 -11.87 -42.92
N SER A 223 13.05 -12.87 -42.41
CA SER A 223 13.49 -13.02 -41.02
C SER A 223 14.87 -12.40 -40.88
N ASP A 224 15.18 -11.76 -39.75
CA ASP A 224 16.56 -11.55 -39.33
C ASP A 224 16.76 -11.93 -37.86
N VAL A 225 17.44 -13.05 -37.70
CA VAL A 225 18.15 -13.50 -36.50
C VAL A 225 19.62 -13.11 -36.71
N ILE A 226 20.27 -12.51 -35.71
CA ILE A 226 21.73 -12.32 -35.71
C ILE A 226 22.35 -12.95 -34.44
N PRO A 227 23.54 -13.58 -34.55
CA PRO A 227 23.84 -14.84 -33.87
C PRO A 227 24.84 -14.73 -32.72
N LEU A 228 24.88 -15.84 -31.98
CA LEU A 228 25.91 -16.25 -31.02
C LEU A 228 27.12 -16.84 -31.79
N THR A 229 28.35 -16.46 -31.44
CA THR A 229 29.54 -17.27 -31.72
C THR A 229 30.44 -17.34 -30.51
N THR A 230 30.63 -18.57 -30.04
CA THR A 230 31.60 -19.08 -29.09
C THR A 230 32.92 -19.43 -29.78
N ASP A 231 34.02 -19.43 -29.03
CA ASP A 231 35.17 -20.38 -29.05
C ASP A 231 36.20 -19.81 -28.03
N GLY A 232 36.90 -20.51 -27.13
CA GLY A 232 37.09 -21.92 -26.82
C GLY A 232 38.45 -22.07 -26.08
N VAL A 233 38.44 -22.20 -24.74
CA VAL A 233 39.18 -23.09 -23.78
C VAL A 233 40.52 -23.73 -24.27
N PRO A 234 41.63 -23.91 -23.48
CA PRO A 234 41.63 -24.69 -22.22
C PRO A 234 42.72 -24.49 -21.12
N GLY A 235 42.38 -24.87 -19.87
CA GLY A 235 43.19 -25.82 -19.09
C GLY A 235 43.66 -25.49 -17.64
N LYS A 236 43.08 -26.25 -16.68
CA LYS A 236 43.68 -26.93 -15.49
C LYS A 236 43.85 -26.25 -14.09
N GLU A 237 43.02 -26.80 -13.17
CA GLU A 237 43.29 -27.46 -11.87
C GLU A 237 43.94 -26.79 -10.62
N SER A 238 43.18 -26.94 -9.53
CA SER A 238 43.52 -27.35 -8.14
C SER A 238 44.07 -26.39 -7.08
N ASP A 239 43.29 -26.36 -5.98
CA ASP A 239 43.64 -26.43 -4.55
C ASP A 239 43.94 -25.21 -3.65
N LEU A 240 43.16 -25.20 -2.56
CA LEU A 240 43.42 -24.83 -1.15
C LEU A 240 44.34 -23.64 -0.81
N SER A 241 43.79 -22.67 -0.05
CA SER A 241 43.99 -22.55 1.43
C SER A 241 43.85 -21.11 1.96
N LYS A 242 43.08 -21.00 3.05
CA LYS A 242 43.18 -20.08 4.21
C LYS A 242 43.51 -18.59 3.98
N GLY A 243 42.52 -17.74 4.26
CA GLY A 243 42.70 -16.35 4.71
C GLY A 243 42.18 -16.19 6.14
N GLN A 244 43.06 -15.78 7.04
CA GLN A 244 42.91 -15.71 8.50
C GLN A 244 42.14 -14.46 8.96
N HIS A 245 41.33 -14.61 10.02
CA HIS A 245 40.79 -13.53 10.86
C HIS A 245 41.90 -12.71 11.53
N PRO A 246 41.74 -11.39 11.73
CA PRO A 246 42.42 -10.68 12.80
C PRO A 246 41.48 -10.44 14.00
N THR A 247 41.96 -10.89 15.16
CA THR A 247 41.42 -10.67 16.49
C THR A 247 41.79 -9.28 17.00
N SER A 248 40.84 -8.62 17.64
CA SER A 248 41.02 -7.38 18.40
C SER A 248 41.79 -7.63 19.71
N THR A 249 42.77 -6.80 20.02
CA THR A 249 43.34 -6.66 21.36
C THR A 249 43.22 -5.21 21.85
N SER A 250 42.55 -5.08 23.00
CA SER A 250 42.39 -3.85 23.78
C SER A 250 43.65 -3.47 24.58
N LYS A 251 43.63 -2.19 25.00
CA LYS A 251 44.45 -1.49 26.03
C LYS A 251 45.72 -0.86 25.44
N VAL A 252 46.04 0.41 25.72
CA VAL A 252 46.25 1.03 27.04
C VAL A 252 46.00 2.56 26.99
N TYR A 253 45.39 3.11 28.03
CA TYR A 253 45.41 4.54 28.38
C TYR A 253 46.75 4.88 29.04
N GLU A 254 47.40 6.00 28.67
CA GLU A 254 47.95 6.97 29.64
C GLU A 254 48.57 8.20 28.94
N LEU A 255 48.22 9.36 29.51
CA LEU A 255 48.76 10.73 29.41
C LEU A 255 48.56 11.54 28.12
#